data_AF-A0A498HRM9-F1
#
_entry.id   AF-A0A498HRM9-F1
#
_cell.length_a   1.000
_cell.length_b   1.000
_cell.length_c   1.000
_cell.angle_alpha   90.00
_cell.angle_beta   90.00
_cell.angle_gamma   90.00
#
_symmetry.space_group_name_H-M   'P 1'
#
loop_
_entity.id
_entity.type
_entity.pdbx_description
1 polymer ?
#
loop_
_entity_poly.entity_id
_entity_poly.type
_entity_poly.pdbx_seq_one_letter_code
_entity_poly.pdbx_strand_id
1 'polypeptide(L)'
;MWLYEAGSHTEGVQNLMYLIGNRVCMEGFIVADHFNLYPKFLELVISYIKQGKITYVEDIAEGLDDAPKALAGLFSGRNVGKQLVLFSKE
;
A
#
# COMPACT_ATOMS: atom_id res chain seq x y z
N MET A 1 -0.34 -47.06 8.34
CA MET A 1 -1.18 -46.02 7.72
C MET A 1 -0.79 -44.71 8.38
N TRP A 2 0.28 -44.09 7.85
CA TRP A 2 0.83 -42.85 8.38
C TRP A 2 0.21 -41.68 7.61
N LEU A 3 -0.21 -40.66 8.35
CA LEU A 3 -0.82 -39.43 7.86
C LEU A 3 0.21 -38.67 7.02
N TYR A 4 -0.13 -38.37 5.76
CA TYR A 4 0.58 -37.34 4.99
C TYR A 4 0.12 -35.99 5.52
N GLU A 5 0.93 -35.36 6.36
CA GLU A 5 0.75 -33.93 6.62
C GLU A 5 0.90 -33.18 5.29
N ALA A 6 -0.17 -32.51 4.89
CA ALA A 6 -0.18 -31.65 3.72
C ALA A 6 0.94 -30.62 3.87
N GLY A 7 1.82 -30.58 2.86
CA GLY A 7 3.06 -29.83 2.88
C GLY A 7 2.90 -28.40 3.37
N SER A 8 3.85 -27.98 4.21
CA SER A 8 4.06 -26.61 4.62
C SER A 8 3.88 -25.67 3.43
N HIS A 9 2.96 -24.69 3.53
CA HIS A 9 3.03 -23.52 2.67
C HIS A 9 4.43 -22.94 2.82
N THR A 10 5.25 -23.00 1.77
CA THR A 10 6.56 -22.36 1.79
C THR A 10 6.34 -20.86 1.84
N GLU A 11 6.65 -20.25 2.97
CA GLU A 11 6.69 -18.80 3.12
C GLU A 11 7.67 -18.21 2.09
N GLY A 12 7.24 -17.21 1.32
CA GLY A 12 8.08 -16.54 0.32
C GLY A 12 7.43 -16.39 -1.06
N VAL A 13 8.17 -15.74 -1.97
CA VAL A 13 7.71 -15.45 -3.33
C VAL A 13 7.68 -16.73 -4.16
N GLN A 14 6.48 -17.17 -4.51
CA GLN A 14 6.25 -18.32 -5.38
C GLN A 14 6.30 -17.91 -6.85
N ASN A 15 6.37 -18.89 -7.76
CA ASN A 15 6.10 -18.67 -9.20
C ASN A 15 7.10 -17.78 -9.97
N LEU A 16 8.33 -17.57 -9.46
CA LEU A 16 9.34 -16.75 -10.16
C LEU A 16 9.74 -17.26 -11.55
N MET A 17 9.63 -18.57 -11.82
CA MET A 17 9.92 -19.13 -13.15
C MET A 17 8.99 -18.59 -14.25
N TYR A 18 7.78 -18.15 -13.91
CA TYR A 18 6.88 -17.52 -14.88
C TYR A 18 7.40 -16.18 -15.39
N LEU A 19 8.29 -15.50 -14.64
CA LEU A 19 8.91 -14.26 -15.13
C LEU A 19 9.75 -14.52 -16.39
N ILE A 20 10.41 -15.68 -16.47
CA ILE A 20 11.21 -16.07 -17.64
C ILE A 20 10.30 -16.46 -18.79
N GLY A 21 9.37 -17.39 -18.55
CA GLY A 21 8.48 -17.91 -19.60
C GLY A 21 7.63 -16.81 -20.25
N ASN A 22 7.17 -15.85 -19.45
CA ASN A 22 6.35 -14.73 -19.91
C ASN A 22 7.15 -13.45 -20.19
N ARG A 23 8.48 -13.46 -19.98
CA ARG A 23 9.36 -12.29 -20.14
C ARG A 23 8.90 -11.05 -19.37
N VAL A 24 8.48 -11.24 -18.13
CA VAL A 24 7.98 -10.17 -17.25
C VAL A 24 9.18 -9.41 -16.64
N CYS A 25 9.11 -8.08 -16.65
CA CYS A 25 10.01 -7.23 -15.87
C CYS A 25 9.41 -7.00 -14.47
N MET A 26 10.14 -7.39 -13.43
CA MET A 26 9.81 -7.09 -12.03
C MET A 26 10.85 -6.11 -11.50
N GLU A 27 10.45 -4.85 -11.32
CA GLU A 27 11.34 -3.76 -10.94
C GLU A 27 10.78 -3.03 -9.71
N GLY A 28 11.62 -2.87 -8.69
CA GLY A 28 11.32 -2.00 -7.55
C GLY A 28 11.73 -0.57 -7.85
N PHE A 29 11.06 0.40 -7.25
CA PHE A 29 11.43 1.82 -7.33
C PHE A 29 11.24 2.51 -5.98
N ILE A 30 11.91 3.64 -5.79
CA ILE A 30 11.79 4.47 -4.58
C ILE A 30 11.29 5.85 -5.01
N VAL A 31 10.27 6.36 -4.29
CA VAL A 31 9.66 7.67 -4.60
C VAL A 31 10.65 8.83 -4.52
N ALA A 32 11.64 8.72 -3.64
CA ALA A 32 12.68 9.73 -3.44
C ALA A 32 13.47 10.03 -4.72
N ASP A 33 13.68 9.03 -5.57
CA ASP A 33 14.41 9.17 -6.84
C ASP A 33 13.63 9.96 -7.91
N HIS A 34 12.35 10.24 -7.66
CA HIS A 34 11.41 10.83 -8.61
C HIS A 34 10.81 12.17 -8.16
N PHE A 35 11.32 12.77 -7.08
CA PHE A 35 10.77 14.04 -6.58
C PHE A 35 10.88 15.21 -7.56
N ASN A 36 11.77 15.12 -8.55
CA ASN A 36 11.82 16.07 -9.68
C ASN A 36 10.50 16.13 -10.48
N LEU A 37 9.68 15.06 -10.46
CA LEU A 37 8.38 15.00 -11.12
C LEU A 37 7.24 15.58 -10.28
N TYR A 38 7.48 15.87 -9.00
CA TYR A 38 6.44 16.26 -8.04
C TYR A 38 5.62 17.49 -8.47
N PRO A 39 6.21 18.59 -9.01
CA PRO A 39 5.43 19.75 -9.45
C PRO A 39 4.44 19.39 -10.57
N LYS A 40 4.87 18.59 -11.55
CA LYS A 40 4.04 18.11 -12.67
C LYS A 40 2.93 17.18 -12.17
N PHE A 41 3.25 16.31 -11.20
CA PHE A 41 2.28 15.43 -10.58
C PHE A 41 1.17 16.22 -9.88
N LEU A 42 1.51 17.24 -9.09
CA LEU A 42 0.52 18.07 -8.39
C LEU A 42 -0.42 18.79 -9.34
N GLU A 43 0.11 19.39 -10.42
CA GLU A 43 -0.71 20.07 -11.43
C GLU A 43 -1.78 19.13 -12.01
N LEU A 44 -1.39 17.90 -12.34
CA LEU A 44 -2.29 16.90 -12.90
C LEU A 44 -3.32 16.40 -11.87
N VAL A 45 -2.84 15.94 -10.71
CA VAL A 45 -3.69 15.24 -9.72
C VAL A 45 -4.68 16.19 -9.06
N ILE A 46 -4.29 17.42 -8.72
CA ILE A 46 -5.22 18.40 -8.15
C ILE A 46 -6.36 18.69 -9.14
N SER A 47 -6.03 18.86 -10.42
CA SER A 47 -7.03 19.10 -11.46
C SER A 47 -8.02 17.93 -11.56
N TYR A 48 -7.53 16.70 -11.47
CA TYR A 48 -8.37 15.50 -11.60
C TYR A 48 -9.24 15.27 -10.35
N ILE A 49 -8.72 15.56 -9.16
CA ILE A 49 -9.51 15.53 -7.92
C ILE A 49 -10.64 16.56 -8.00
N LYS A 50 -10.34 17.80 -8.39
CA LYS A 50 -11.36 18.86 -8.56
C LYS A 50 -12.43 18.49 -9.59
N GLN A 51 -12.05 17.75 -10.64
CA GLN A 51 -12.97 17.25 -11.66
C GLN A 51 -13.74 15.98 -11.22
N GLY A 52 -13.47 15.42 -10.03
CA GLY A 52 -14.05 14.15 -9.59
C GLY A 52 -13.56 12.92 -10.35
N LYS A 53 -12.51 13.05 -11.19
CA LYS A 53 -11.89 11.95 -11.94
C LYS A 53 -11.02 11.06 -11.06
N ILE A 54 -10.50 11.63 -9.97
CA ILE A 54 -9.79 10.91 -8.92
C ILE A 54 -10.56 11.16 -7.62
N THR A 55 -10.84 10.09 -6.89
CA THR A 55 -11.33 10.13 -5.51
C THR A 55 -10.36 9.39 -4.61
N TYR A 56 -10.43 9.65 -3.31
CA TYR A 56 -9.56 9.02 -2.32
C TYR A 56 -10.40 8.60 -1.10
N VAL A 57 -9.92 7.57 -0.41
CA VAL A 57 -10.54 7.03 0.80
C VAL A 57 -9.51 7.07 1.90
N GLU A 58 -9.91 7.59 3.06
CA GLU A 58 -9.08 7.73 4.24
C GLU A 58 -9.70 6.96 5.39
N ASP A 59 -8.84 6.37 6.21
CA ASP A 59 -9.18 5.77 7.50
C ASP A 59 -8.52 6.62 8.59
N ILE A 60 -9.32 7.30 9.40
CA ILE A 60 -8.84 8.33 10.33
C ILE A 60 -8.95 7.83 11.76
N ALA A 61 -7.79 7.62 12.41
CA ALA A 61 -7.72 7.44 13.85
C ALA A 61 -7.68 8.81 14.55
N GLU A 62 -8.46 9.00 15.60
CA GLU A 62 -8.51 10.27 16.35
C GLU A 62 -7.61 10.20 17.59
N GLY A 63 -6.72 11.18 17.75
CA GLY A 63 -5.80 11.26 18.87
C GLY A 63 -4.51 10.46 18.69
N LEU A 64 -3.44 10.96 19.30
CA LEU A 64 -2.12 10.33 19.20
C LEU A 64 -2.07 8.97 19.93
N ASP A 65 -2.90 8.79 20.95
CA ASP A 65 -2.99 7.55 21.73
C ASP A 65 -3.41 6.35 20.87
N ASP A 66 -4.19 6.58 19.81
CA ASP A 66 -4.62 5.54 18.88
C ASP A 66 -3.58 5.26 17.76
N ALA A 67 -2.53 6.07 17.62
CA ALA A 67 -1.53 5.91 16.56
C ALA A 67 -0.84 4.53 16.57
N PRO A 68 -0.39 3.97 17.72
CA PRO A 68 0.22 2.64 17.75
C PRO A 68 -0.74 1.55 17.28
N LYS A 69 -2.02 1.65 17.67
CA LYS A 69 -3.07 0.71 17.28
C LYS A 69 -3.41 0.82 15.79
N ALA A 70 -3.45 2.03 15.25
CA ALA A 70 -3.65 2.28 13.82
C ALA A 70 -2.49 1.69 12.99
N LEU A 71 -1.25 1.89 13.42
CA LEU A 71 -0.07 1.31 12.76
C LEU A 71 -0.07 -0.23 12.81
N ALA A 72 -0.38 -0.83 13.98
CA ALA A 72 -0.52 -2.28 14.07
C ALA A 72 -1.65 -2.81 13.18
N GLY A 73 -2.74 -2.04 13.04
CA GLY A 73 -3.85 -2.32 12.14
C GLY A 73 -3.43 -2.45 10.67
N LEU A 74 -2.46 -1.66 10.21
CA LEU A 74 -1.95 -1.69 8.83
C LEU A 74 -1.44 -3.09 8.42
N PHE A 75 -0.70 -3.76 9.31
CA PHE A 75 -0.12 -5.07 9.04
C PHE A 75 -1.13 -6.23 9.13
N SER A 76 -2.31 -5.97 9.69
CA SER A 76 -3.43 -6.92 9.71
C SER A 76 -4.51 -6.60 8.67
N GLY A 77 -4.29 -5.59 7.82
CA GLY A 77 -5.25 -5.16 6.80
C GLY A 77 -6.53 -4.55 7.36
N ARG A 78 -6.49 -3.98 8.57
CA ARG A 78 -7.66 -3.38 9.23
C ARG A 78 -8.14 -2.11 8.53
N ASN A 79 -7.22 -1.32 8.00
CA ASN A 79 -7.52 0.00 7.45
C ASN A 79 -8.27 -0.07 6.12
N VAL A 80 -9.28 0.78 5.95
CA VAL A 80 -9.98 0.95 4.66
C VAL A 80 -9.50 2.23 4.00
N GLY A 81 -8.54 2.11 3.07
CA GLY A 81 -7.91 3.25 2.42
C GLY A 81 -6.65 3.73 3.14
N LYS A 82 -6.30 5.01 2.98
CA LYS A 82 -5.08 5.58 3.57
C LYS A 82 -5.28 5.81 5.07
N GLN A 83 -4.51 5.10 5.90
CA GLN A 83 -4.51 5.34 7.35
C GLN A 83 -3.90 6.71 7.66
N LEU A 84 -4.63 7.52 8.41
CA LEU A 84 -4.24 8.81 8.99
C LEU A 84 -4.45 8.79 10.51
N VAL A 85 -3.75 9.71 11.19
CA VAL A 85 -3.96 10.02 12.61
C VAL A 85 -4.23 11.50 12.74
N LEU A 86 -5.40 11.85 13.26
CA LEU A 86 -5.82 13.22 13.51
C LEU A 86 -5.40 13.64 14.92
N PHE A 87 -4.34 14.43 15.02
CA PHE A 87 -3.81 14.92 16.30
C PHE A 87 -4.61 16.10 16.88
N SER A 88 -5.04 17.04 16.03
CA SER A 88 -5.84 18.20 16.42
C SER A 88 -6.71 18.62 15.24
N LYS A 89 -7.92 19.10 15.52
CA LYS A 89 -8.75 19.83 14.55
C LYS A 89 -8.40 21.31 14.67
N GLU A 90 -8.10 21.96 13.55
CA GLU A 90 -8.03 23.43 13.46
C GLU A 90 -9.44 24.04 13.59
#